data_AF-A0A932C1X2-F1
#
_entry.id   AF-A0A932C1X2-F1
#
_cell.length_a   1.000
_cell.length_b   1.000
_cell.length_c   1.000
_cell.angle_alpha   90.00
_cell.angle_beta   90.00
_cell.angle_gamma   90.00
#
_symmetry.space_group_name_H-M   'P 1'
#
loop_
_entity.id
_entity.type
_entity.pdbx_description
1 polymer ?
#
loop_
_entity_poly.entity_id
_entity_poly.type
_entity_poly.pdbx_seq_one_letter_code
_entity_poly.pdbx_strand_id
1 'polypeptide(L)'
;MTGACGPYRPPRPLARAGVRRCQSPQGGTVVKEFVAFLKQYGVIGLAIAVIIGGKLGDFVKAIVDGILMPIVGAAIPGGDWRAYTFAAGPVKLQLGMVLGATIDFVIVAFVVFWISKNILREETVTKK
;
A
#
# COMPACT_ATOMS: atom_id res chain seq x y z
N MET A 1 47.25 -8.73 -24.55
CA MET A 1 48.07 -7.51 -24.37
C MET A 1 47.76 -6.96 -22.97
N THR A 2 48.30 -7.59 -21.92
CA THR A 2 49.58 -7.24 -21.27
C THR A 2 49.47 -5.99 -20.38
N GLY A 3 49.00 -6.17 -19.16
CA GLY A 3 49.24 -5.26 -18.04
C GLY A 3 50.00 -6.02 -16.95
N ALA A 4 51.28 -5.71 -16.79
CA ALA A 4 52.28 -6.50 -16.07
C ALA A 4 52.19 -6.32 -14.55
N CYS A 5 51.95 -7.41 -13.81
CA CYS A 5 52.31 -7.50 -12.40
C CYS A 5 53.77 -7.97 -12.31
N GLY A 6 54.70 -7.02 -12.28
CA GLY A 6 56.10 -7.31 -12.01
C GLY A 6 56.31 -7.85 -10.58
N PRO A 7 57.35 -8.67 -10.33
CA PRO A 7 57.59 -9.27 -9.03
C PRO A 7 58.34 -8.27 -8.13
N TYR A 8 57.63 -7.47 -7.35
CA TYR A 8 58.26 -6.62 -6.35
C TYR A 8 58.67 -7.47 -5.13
N ARG A 9 59.96 -7.75 -4.97
CA ARG A 9 60.54 -8.23 -3.71
C ARG A 9 61.02 -7.02 -2.89
N PRO A 10 60.34 -6.61 -1.81
CA PRO A 10 60.89 -5.59 -0.93
C PRO A 10 62.00 -6.20 -0.06
N PRO A 11 63.11 -5.48 0.21
CA PRO A 11 64.09 -5.91 1.19
C PRO A 11 63.78 -5.29 2.58
N ARG A 12 63.89 -6.15 3.62
CA ARG A 12 64.05 -5.87 5.06
C ARG A 12 62.79 -5.61 5.93
N PRO A 13 62.88 -5.94 7.24
CA PRO A 13 61.82 -6.66 7.93
C PRO A 13 60.87 -5.78 8.76
N LEU A 14 59.59 -6.08 8.62
CA LEU A 14 58.54 -6.19 9.65
C LEU A 14 58.67 -5.28 10.89
N ALA A 15 58.17 -4.05 10.76
CA ALA A 15 57.62 -3.29 11.88
C ALA A 15 56.09 -3.21 11.70
N ARG A 16 55.37 -3.74 12.71
CA ARG A 16 53.90 -3.78 12.85
C ARG A 16 53.18 -2.58 12.22
N ALA A 17 52.63 -2.79 11.02
CA ALA A 17 51.60 -1.92 10.46
C ALA A 17 50.36 -2.78 10.26
N GLY A 18 49.29 -2.44 10.99
CA GLY A 18 48.03 -3.16 11.01
C GLY A 18 47.59 -3.56 9.60
N VAL A 19 47.27 -4.84 9.46
CA VAL A 19 46.66 -5.44 8.28
C VAL A 19 45.42 -4.64 7.91
N ARG A 20 45.56 -3.60 7.08
CA ARG A 20 44.44 -3.07 6.31
C ARG A 20 44.16 -4.11 5.25
N ARG A 21 43.29 -5.05 5.62
CA ARG A 21 42.70 -6.03 4.71
C ARG A 21 42.26 -5.25 3.47
N CYS A 22 42.81 -5.60 2.31
CA CYS A 22 42.19 -5.28 1.02
C CYS A 22 40.78 -5.85 1.09
N GLN A 23 39.81 -5.02 1.45
CA GLN A 23 38.41 -5.40 1.55
C GLN A 23 37.93 -5.43 0.11
N SER A 24 38.07 -6.62 -0.49
CA SER A 24 37.56 -6.95 -1.82
C SER A 24 36.12 -6.42 -1.95
N PRO A 25 35.78 -5.69 -3.03
CA PRO A 25 34.41 -5.27 -3.27
C PRO A 25 33.57 -6.55 -3.34
N GLN A 26 32.80 -6.82 -2.29
CA GLN A 26 31.87 -7.93 -2.29
C GLN A 26 30.85 -7.64 -3.39
N GLY A 27 30.87 -8.41 -4.46
CA GLY A 27 29.74 -8.53 -5.36
C GLY A 27 28.55 -8.98 -4.52
N GLY A 28 27.72 -8.03 -4.10
CA GLY A 28 26.46 -8.33 -3.47
C GLY A 28 25.62 -9.07 -4.49
N THR A 29 24.96 -10.16 -4.07
CA THR A 29 23.87 -10.71 -4.88
C THR A 29 22.90 -9.57 -5.20
N VAL A 30 22.34 -9.53 -6.41
CA VAL A 30 21.35 -8.54 -6.86
C VAL A 30 20.26 -8.23 -5.82
N VAL A 31 19.93 -9.20 -4.96
CA VAL A 31 19.01 -9.06 -3.82
C VAL A 31 19.50 -8.04 -2.78
N LYS A 32 20.80 -8.00 -2.44
CA LYS A 32 21.35 -7.03 -1.49
C LYS A 32 21.34 -5.61 -2.06
N GLU A 33 21.66 -5.46 -3.34
CA GLU A 33 21.57 -4.17 -4.04
C GLU A 33 20.12 -3.69 -4.15
N PHE A 34 19.19 -4.60 -4.41
CA PHE A 34 17.76 -4.30 -4.42
C PHE A 34 17.23 -3.91 -3.03
N VAL A 35 17.63 -4.60 -1.97
CA VAL A 35 17.27 -4.20 -0.58
C VAL A 35 17.89 -2.86 -0.20
N ALA A 36 19.12 -2.57 -0.65
CA ALA A 36 19.74 -1.25 -0.46
C ALA A 36 18.97 -0.15 -1.21
N PHE A 37 18.53 -0.42 -2.44
CA PHE A 37 17.67 0.45 -3.24
C PHE A 37 16.33 0.73 -2.53
N LEU A 38 15.60 -0.31 -2.11
CA LEU A 38 14.32 -0.17 -1.40
C LEU A 38 14.44 0.67 -0.13
N LYS A 39 15.56 0.56 0.59
CA LYS A 39 15.86 1.38 1.78
C LYS A 39 16.20 2.82 1.41
N GLN A 40 16.98 3.05 0.37
CA GLN A 40 17.38 4.39 -0.07
C GLN A 40 16.20 5.23 -0.56
N TYR A 41 15.24 4.62 -1.24
CA TYR A 41 14.07 5.31 -1.78
C TYR A 41 12.85 5.28 -0.82
N GLY A 42 12.98 4.72 0.38
CA GLY A 42 11.90 4.71 1.37
C GLY A 42 10.64 3.93 0.96
N VAL A 43 10.72 3.11 -0.10
CA VAL A 43 9.57 2.41 -0.72
C VAL A 43 8.90 1.45 0.26
N ILE A 44 9.66 0.93 1.22
CA ILE A 44 9.18 0.01 2.25
C ILE A 44 8.05 0.66 3.08
N GLY A 45 8.18 1.95 3.42
CA GLY A 45 7.15 2.66 4.18
C GLY A 45 5.87 2.88 3.36
N LEU A 46 6.02 3.24 2.09
CA LEU A 46 4.89 3.40 1.16
C LEU A 46 4.16 2.07 0.94
N ALA A 47 4.90 0.97 0.79
CA ALA A 47 4.31 -0.36 0.61
C ALA A 47 3.43 -0.76 1.81
N ILE A 48 3.92 -0.53 3.04
CA ILE A 48 3.15 -0.84 4.25
C ILE A 48 1.89 0.02 4.34
N ALA A 49 2.01 1.33 4.06
CA ALA A 49 0.88 2.26 4.09
C ALA A 49 -0.24 1.85 3.10
N VAL A 50 0.12 1.47 1.87
CA VAL A 50 -0.85 1.04 0.85
C VAL A 50 -1.55 -0.26 1.24
N ILE A 51 -0.81 -1.24 1.78
CA ILE A 51 -1.39 -2.53 2.20
C ILE A 51 -2.39 -2.32 3.35
N ILE A 52 -1.99 -1.55 4.37
CA ILE A 52 -2.86 -1.25 5.52
C ILE A 52 -4.06 -0.41 5.06
N GLY A 53 -3.85 0.57 4.19
CA GLY A 53 -4.92 1.40 3.62
C GLY A 53 -5.95 0.58 2.85
N GLY A 54 -5.51 -0.36 2.02
CA GLY A 54 -6.39 -1.28 1.29
C GLY A 54 -7.22 -2.15 2.24
N LYS A 55 -6.58 -2.75 3.24
CA LYS A 55 -7.26 -3.59 4.24
C LYS A 55 -8.23 -2.81 5.13
N LEU A 56 -7.90 -1.57 5.48
CA LEU A 56 -8.81 -0.70 6.22
C LEU A 56 -10.05 -0.36 5.40
N GLY A 57 -9.91 -0.13 4.09
CA GLY A 57 -11.04 0.06 3.17
C GLY A 57 -11.96 -1.15 3.13
N ASP A 58 -11.40 -2.37 3.06
CA ASP A 58 -12.16 -3.63 3.10
C ASP A 58 -12.90 -3.82 4.44
N PHE A 59 -12.26 -3.46 5.55
CA PHE A 59 -12.88 -3.52 6.88
C PHE A 59 -14.10 -2.59 6.98
N VAL A 60 -13.98 -1.35 6.51
CA VAL A 60 -15.11 -0.41 6.49
C VAL A 60 -16.23 -0.92 5.60
N LYS A 61 -15.91 -1.45 4.41
CA LYS A 61 -16.90 -2.08 3.53
C LYS A 61 -17.64 -3.22 4.21
N ALA A 62 -16.94 -4.12 4.90
CA ALA A 62 -17.58 -5.24 5.58
C ALA A 62 -18.59 -4.80 6.65
N ILE A 63 -18.32 -3.70 7.36
CA ILE A 63 -19.26 -3.12 8.34
C ILE A 63 -20.47 -2.52 7.63
N VAL A 64 -20.24 -1.78 6.55
CA VAL A 64 -21.32 -1.18 5.73
C VAL A 64 -22.20 -2.27 5.14
N ASP A 65 -21.61 -3.28 4.51
CA ASP A 65 -22.33 -4.37 3.88
C ASP A 65 -23.10 -5.21 4.91
N GLY A 66 -22.52 -5.44 6.09
CA GLY A 66 -23.15 -6.24 7.14
C GLY A 66 -24.32 -5.55 7.85
N ILE A 67 -24.28 -4.23 8.03
CA ILE A 67 -25.28 -3.50 8.83
C ILE A 67 -26.23 -2.69 7.95
N LEU A 68 -25.73 -2.02 6.92
CA LEU A 68 -26.54 -1.08 6.14
C LEU A 68 -27.32 -1.76 5.02
N MET A 69 -26.77 -2.76 4.33
CA MET A 69 -27.51 -3.48 3.28
C MET A 69 -28.82 -4.11 3.76
N PRO A 70 -28.90 -4.79 4.92
CA PRO A 70 -30.18 -5.31 5.41
C PRO A 70 -31.15 -4.20 5.81
N ILE A 71 -30.68 -3.06 6.33
CA ILE A 71 -31.52 -1.92 6.71
C ILE A 71 -32.06 -1.18 5.47
N VAL A 72 -31.21 -0.96 4.46
CA VAL A 72 -31.58 -0.34 3.18
C VAL A 72 -32.46 -1.28 2.35
N GLY A 73 -32.19 -2.58 2.37
CA GLY A 73 -33.01 -3.60 1.73
C GLY A 73 -34.38 -3.81 2.39
N ALA A 74 -34.51 -3.52 3.68
CA ALA A 74 -35.80 -3.48 4.37
C ALA A 74 -36.58 -2.19 4.08
N ALA A 75 -35.89 -1.06 3.88
CA ALA A 75 -36.50 0.22 3.54
C ALA A 75 -36.99 0.28 2.09
N ILE A 76 -36.35 -0.45 1.17
CA ILE A 76 -36.84 -0.63 -0.20
C ILE A 76 -36.99 -2.13 -0.49
N PRO A 77 -38.21 -2.68 -0.42
CA PRO A 77 -38.44 -4.07 -0.80
C PRO A 77 -38.16 -4.22 -2.30
N GLY A 78 -37.05 -4.90 -2.63
CA GLY A 78 -36.74 -5.30 -4.01
C GLY A 78 -35.27 -5.22 -4.41
N GLY A 79 -34.46 -4.29 -3.90
CA GLY A 79 -33.04 -4.19 -4.29
C GLY A 79 -32.79 -4.03 -5.82
N ASP A 80 -33.85 -3.84 -6.62
CA ASP A 80 -33.87 -3.89 -8.09
C ASP A 80 -33.06 -2.77 -8.77
N TRP A 81 -32.69 -1.73 -8.03
CA TRP A 81 -31.79 -0.64 -8.39
C TRP A 81 -30.45 -1.14 -8.91
N ARG A 82 -29.92 -2.21 -8.31
CA ARG A 82 -28.64 -2.83 -8.72
C ARG A 82 -28.80 -3.77 -9.92
N ALA A 83 -30.00 -4.30 -10.12
CA ALA A 83 -30.32 -5.24 -11.17
C ALA A 83 -30.97 -4.58 -12.41
N TYR A 84 -31.16 -3.25 -12.38
CA TYR A 84 -31.75 -2.53 -13.51
C TYR A 84 -30.80 -2.59 -14.72
N THR A 85 -31.16 -3.48 -15.65
CA THR A 85 -30.47 -3.67 -16.92
C THR A 85 -31.34 -3.05 -17.99
N PHE A 86 -30.93 -1.91 -18.53
CA PHE A 86 -31.55 -1.39 -19.75
C PHE A 86 -30.98 -2.19 -20.91
N ALA A 87 -31.78 -3.11 -21.44
CA ALA A 87 -31.47 -3.81 -22.68
C ALA A 87 -31.85 -2.92 -23.87
N ALA A 88 -30.89 -2.20 -24.42
CA ALA A 88 -31.01 -1.54 -25.72
C ALA A 88 -30.40 -2.46 -26.79
N GLY A 89 -31.15 -3.46 -27.25
CA GLY A 89 -30.68 -4.43 -28.24
C GLY A 89 -29.58 -5.40 -27.71
N PRO A 90 -28.56 -5.77 -28.50
CA PRO A 90 -27.58 -6.80 -28.14
C PRO A 90 -26.58 -6.38 -27.04
N VAL A 91 -26.65 -5.15 -26.54
CA VAL A 91 -25.76 -4.64 -25.49
C VAL A 91 -26.53 -4.50 -24.17
N LYS A 92 -26.21 -5.38 -23.22
CA LYS A 92 -26.75 -5.31 -21.85
C LYS A 92 -25.93 -4.31 -21.05
N LEU A 93 -26.37 -3.04 -21.01
CA LEU A 93 -25.76 -2.04 -20.13
C LEU A 93 -26.27 -2.28 -18.70
N GLN A 94 -25.40 -2.83 -17.85
CA GLN A 94 -25.64 -3.02 -16.42
C GLN A 94 -25.52 -1.68 -15.67
N LEU A 95 -26.37 -0.72 -16.02
CA LEU A 95 -26.45 0.58 -15.35
C LEU A 95 -26.70 0.42 -13.84
N GLY A 96 -27.43 -0.62 -13.44
CA GLY A 96 -27.64 -0.96 -12.03
C GLY A 96 -26.35 -1.27 -11.26
N MET A 97 -25.34 -1.89 -11.87
CA MET A 97 -24.07 -2.18 -11.18
C MET A 97 -23.29 -0.90 -10.89
N VAL A 98 -23.29 0.05 -11.84
CA VAL A 98 -22.61 1.34 -11.69
C VAL A 98 -23.32 2.20 -10.65
N LEU A 99 -24.65 2.28 -10.69
CA LEU A 99 -25.45 3.00 -9.69
C LEU A 99 -25.30 2.39 -8.28
N GLY A 100 -25.31 1.06 -8.19
CA GLY A 100 -25.04 0.35 -6.93
C GLY A 100 -23.69 0.70 -6.33
N ALA A 101 -22.61 0.56 -7.12
CA ALA A 101 -21.26 0.89 -6.68
C ALA A 101 -21.10 2.38 -6.31
N THR A 102 -21.82 3.27 -7.01
CA THR A 102 -21.83 4.71 -6.70
C THR A 102 -22.50 4.99 -5.35
N ILE A 103 -23.63 4.35 -5.08
CA ILE A 103 -24.33 4.48 -3.79
C ILE A 103 -23.46 3.90 -2.67
N ASP A 104 -22.84 2.74 -2.88
CA ASP A 104 -21.94 2.12 -1.89
C ASP A 104 -20.74 3.02 -1.58
N PHE A 105 -20.19 3.71 -2.58
CA PHE A 105 -19.15 4.70 -2.38
C PHE A 105 -19.61 5.88 -1.53
N VAL A 106 -20.80 6.44 -1.81
CA VAL A 106 -21.37 7.55 -1.03
C VAL A 106 -21.65 7.13 0.41
N ILE A 107 -22.18 5.91 0.63
CA ILE A 107 -22.46 5.38 1.97
C ILE A 107 -21.16 5.19 2.76
N VAL A 108 -20.14 4.55 2.17
CA VAL A 108 -18.84 4.35 2.82
C VAL A 108 -18.20 5.69 3.17
N ALA A 109 -18.24 6.67 2.26
CA ALA A 109 -17.73 8.02 2.52
C ALA A 109 -18.46 8.70 3.69
N PHE A 110 -19.80 8.56 3.77
CA PHE A 110 -20.59 9.11 4.85
C PHE A 110 -20.28 8.45 6.20
N VAL A 111 -20.11 7.12 6.23
CA VAL A 111 -19.77 6.38 7.46
C VAL A 111 -18.38 6.75 7.97
N VAL A 112 -17.38 6.82 7.10
CA VAL A 112 -16.02 7.25 7.49
C VAL A 112 -16.03 8.70 8.00
N PHE A 113 -16.79 9.59 7.33
CA PHE A 113 -16.98 10.96 7.80
C PHE A 113 -17.66 11.02 9.17
N TRP A 114 -18.68 10.19 9.41
CA TRP A 114 -19.38 10.17 10.68
C TRP A 114 -18.50 9.65 11.82
N ILE A 115 -17.77 8.55 11.59
CA ILE A 115 -16.81 7.99 12.57
C ILE A 115 -15.71 9.01 12.87
N SER A 116 -15.06 9.56 11.84
CA SER A 116 -14.02 10.57 12.04
C SER A 116 -14.56 11.80 12.75
N LYS A 117 -15.78 12.26 12.48
CA LYS A 117 -16.40 13.38 13.20
C LYS A 117 -16.76 13.05 14.66
N ASN A 118 -17.10 11.80 14.96
CA ASN A 118 -17.39 11.37 16.33
C ASN A 118 -16.11 11.22 17.16
N ILE A 119 -15.00 10.80 16.52
CA ILE A 119 -13.69 10.60 17.15
C ILE A 119 -12.84 11.89 17.20
N LEU A 120 -12.81 12.72 16.14
CA LEU A 120 -12.12 14.03 16.12
C LEU A 120 -12.83 15.09 16.97
N ARG A 121 -13.96 14.77 17.60
CA ARG A 121 -14.66 15.68 18.51
C ARG A 121 -14.00 15.82 19.89
N GLU A 122 -12.88 15.12 20.16
CA GLU A 122 -12.11 15.27 21.40
C GLU A 122 -10.92 16.27 21.31
N GLU A 123 -10.40 16.59 20.12
CA GLU A 123 -9.25 17.52 19.96
C GLU A 123 -9.69 19.00 19.89
N THR A 124 -10.81 19.36 20.54
CA THR A 124 -11.15 20.75 20.87
C THR A 124 -11.33 20.97 22.38
N VAL A 125 -10.68 20.15 23.23
CA VAL A 125 -10.66 20.36 24.70
C VAL A 125 -9.23 20.49 25.26
N THR A 126 -8.29 21.05 24.49
CA THR A 126 -7.10 21.67 25.10
C THR A 126 -6.68 22.90 24.32
N LYS A 127 -7.59 23.88 24.26
CA LYS A 127 -7.18 25.28 24.29
C LYS A 127 -7.12 25.72 25.75
N LYS A 128 -6.02 25.39 26.41
CA LYS A 128 -5.51 26.12 27.58
C LYS A 128 -4.00 25.93 27.65
#